data_AF-A0A8T4H154-F1
#
_entry.id   AF-A0A8T4H154-F1
#
_cell.length_a   1.000
_cell.length_b   1.000
_cell.length_c   1.000
_cell.angle_alpha   90.00
_cell.angle_beta   90.00
_cell.angle_gamma   90.00
#
_symmetry.space_group_name_H-M   'P 1'
#
loop_
_entity.id
_entity.type
_entity.pdbx_description
1 polymer ?
#
loop_
_entity_poly.entity_id
_entity_poly.type
_entity_poly.pdbx_seq_one_letter_code
_entity_poly.pdbx_strand_id
1 'polypeptide(L)'
;MTGVLSEGLAKVGQALKEKKEKNIQNALKLQEMCETFEVKVGSSEFTAFIPPMVLETEIWDDLGKLDHEEYAKKHFEVLYGFPPETIEKMNRKTVSILTKAYFEYYGKVMRDRSFLDSMGSE
;
A
#
# COMPACT_ATOMS: atom_id res chain seq x y z
N MET A 1 15.36 16.88 -38.26
CA MET A 1 13.95 16.56 -38.00
C MET A 1 13.85 15.77 -36.69
N THR A 2 13.70 16.43 -35.54
CA THR A 2 13.72 15.80 -34.20
C THR A 2 12.60 16.32 -33.29
N GLY A 3 11.52 16.87 -33.87
CA GLY A 3 10.46 17.57 -33.13
C GLY A 3 9.21 16.76 -32.76
N VAL A 4 9.08 15.50 -33.22
CA VAL A 4 7.81 14.75 -33.11
C VAL A 4 7.83 13.72 -31.96
N LEU A 5 9.01 13.23 -31.57
CA LEU A 5 9.14 12.23 -30.50
C LEU A 5 8.93 12.81 -29.08
N SER A 6 9.21 14.10 -28.88
CA SER A 6 9.12 14.74 -27.56
C SER A 6 7.68 15.07 -27.12
N GLU A 7 6.81 15.48 -28.04
CA GLU A 7 5.41 15.82 -27.71
C GLU A 7 4.55 14.59 -27.41
N GLY A 8 4.81 13.46 -28.08
CA GLY A 8 4.13 12.19 -27.81
C GLY A 8 4.47 11.63 -26.42
N LEU A 9 5.75 11.64 -26.05
CA LEU A 9 6.23 11.23 -24.72
C LEU A 9 5.72 12.14 -23.61
N ALA A 10 5.66 13.45 -23.85
CA ALA A 10 5.12 14.42 -22.88
C ALA A 10 3.62 14.19 -22.63
N LYS A 11 2.82 13.98 -23.69
CA LYS A 11 1.38 13.69 -23.57
C LYS A 11 1.10 12.35 -22.89
N VAL A 12 1.90 11.31 -23.18
CA VAL A 12 1.78 10.00 -22.50
C VAL A 12 2.16 10.12 -21.02
N GLY A 13 3.22 10.87 -20.69
CA GLY A 13 3.62 11.14 -19.31
C GLY A 13 2.55 11.91 -18.50
N GLN A 14 1.86 12.85 -19.15
CA GLN A 14 0.79 13.63 -18.53
C GLN A 14 -0.46 12.78 -18.28
N ALA A 15 -0.88 11.97 -19.26
CA ALA A 15 -2.00 11.04 -19.11
C ALA A 15 -1.73 9.94 -18.06
N LEU A 16 -0.48 9.48 -17.95
CA LEU A 16 -0.06 8.55 -16.90
C LEU A 16 -0.11 9.18 -15.51
N LYS A 17 0.33 10.44 -15.37
CA LYS A 17 0.24 11.19 -14.11
C LYS A 17 -1.21 11.40 -13.68
N GLU A 18 -2.08 11.86 -14.59
CA GLU A 18 -3.50 12.08 -14.29
C GLU A 18 -4.22 10.78 -13.91
N LYS A 19 -3.88 9.66 -14.57
CA LYS A 19 -4.43 8.34 -14.22
C LYS A 19 -3.94 7.86 -12.86
N LYS A 20 -2.67 8.13 -12.51
CA LYS A 20 -2.09 7.80 -11.21
C LYS A 20 -2.72 8.63 -10.10
N GLU A 21 -2.89 9.93 -10.29
CA GLU A 21 -3.57 10.83 -9.35
C GLU A 21 -5.04 10.46 -9.17
N LYS A 22 -5.78 10.13 -10.24
CA LYS A 22 -7.15 9.60 -10.11
C LYS A 22 -7.21 8.28 -9.37
N ASN A 23 -6.25 7.38 -9.59
CA ASN A 23 -6.18 6.11 -8.87
C ASN A 23 -5.85 6.30 -7.39
N ILE A 24 -4.95 7.23 -7.04
CA ILE A 24 -4.63 7.58 -5.66
C ILE A 24 -5.84 8.21 -4.98
N GLN A 25 -6.51 9.17 -5.63
CA GLN A 25 -7.75 9.77 -5.12
C GLN A 25 -8.85 8.73 -4.90
N ASN A 26 -8.98 7.75 -5.81
CA ASN A 26 -9.91 6.64 -5.62
C ASN A 26 -9.47 5.69 -4.51
N ALA A 27 -8.16 5.42 -4.35
CA ALA A 27 -7.62 4.61 -3.27
C ALA A 27 -7.80 5.28 -1.89
N LEU A 28 -7.63 6.60 -1.80
CA LEU A 28 -7.89 7.39 -0.59
C LEU A 28 -9.39 7.45 -0.25
N LYS A 29 -10.27 7.53 -1.26
CA LYS A 29 -11.72 7.39 -1.04
C LYS A 29 -12.13 5.97 -0.64
N LEU A 30 -11.44 4.96 -1.15
CA LEU A 30 -11.64 3.57 -0.73
C LEU A 30 -11.11 3.33 0.69
N GLN A 31 -10.06 4.05 1.13
CA GLN A 31 -9.55 3.99 2.51
C GLN A 31 -10.62 4.33 3.55
N GLU A 32 -11.53 5.28 3.28
CA GLU A 32 -12.65 5.59 4.19
C GLU A 32 -13.62 4.42 4.38
N MET A 33 -13.63 3.47 3.43
CA MET A 33 -14.46 2.27 3.46
C MET A 33 -13.67 1.01 3.83
N CYS A 34 -12.34 1.08 3.86
CA CYS A 34 -11.48 -0.03 4.21
C CYS A 34 -11.46 -0.22 5.72
N GLU A 35 -11.60 -1.48 6.14
CA GLU A 35 -11.37 -1.84 7.53
C GLU A 35 -9.92 -1.54 7.92
N THR A 36 -9.72 -1.15 9.17
CA THR A 36 -8.41 -0.78 9.70
C THR A 36 -8.01 -1.68 10.87
N PHE A 37 -6.72 -1.77 11.11
CA PHE A 37 -6.16 -2.45 12.28
C PHE A 37 -4.97 -1.69 12.83
N GLU A 38 -4.70 -1.87 14.11
CA GLU A 38 -3.56 -1.25 14.78
C GLU A 38 -2.30 -2.09 14.59
N VAL A 39 -1.23 -1.44 14.14
CA VAL A 39 0.11 -2.01 14.02
C VAL A 39 1.01 -1.35 15.05
N LYS A 40 1.54 -2.14 15.99
CA LYS A 40 2.45 -1.64 17.03
C LYS A 40 3.90 -1.94 16.65
N VAL A 41 4.73 -0.90 16.63
CA VAL A 41 6.16 -0.98 16.35
C VAL A 41 6.92 -0.23 17.45
N GLY A 42 7.56 -0.98 18.35
CA GLY A 42 8.25 -0.39 19.50
C GLY A 42 7.26 0.35 20.42
N SER A 43 7.48 1.65 20.62
CA SER A 43 6.59 2.52 21.40
C SER A 43 5.59 3.29 20.54
N SER A 44 5.50 3.00 19.24
CA SER A 44 4.63 3.70 18.29
C SER A 44 3.50 2.79 17.82
N GLU A 45 2.32 3.37 17.67
CA GLU A 45 1.14 2.70 17.14
C GLU A 45 0.71 3.40 15.84
N PHE A 46 0.41 2.60 14.83
CA PHE A 46 0.00 3.08 13.52
C PHE A 46 -1.33 2.44 13.14
N THR A 47 -2.23 3.23 12.59
CA THR A 47 -3.42 2.70 11.93
C THR A 47 -3.03 2.24 10.54
N ALA A 48 -3.28 0.98 10.24
CA ALA A 48 -3.04 0.40 8.93
C ALA A 48 -4.37 -0.04 8.30
N PHE A 49 -4.42 -0.01 6.97
CA PHE A 49 -5.61 -0.36 6.21
C PHE A 49 -5.55 -1.81 5.73
N ILE A 50 -6.69 -2.50 5.74
CA ILE A 50 -6.88 -3.78 5.07
C ILE A 50 -7.15 -3.48 3.59
N PRO A 51 -6.23 -3.80 2.67
CA PRO A 51 -6.44 -3.57 1.25
C PRO A 51 -7.60 -4.45 0.75
N PRO A 52 -8.36 -3.99 -0.25
CA PRO A 52 -9.29 -4.84 -0.97
C PRO A 52 -8.53 -5.95 -1.70
N MET A 53 -9.18 -7.11 -1.90
CA MET A 53 -8.57 -8.35 -2.44
C MET A 53 -7.76 -8.14 -3.73
N VAL A 54 -8.21 -7.25 -4.62
CA VAL A 54 -7.50 -6.92 -5.86
C VAL A 54 -6.12 -6.31 -5.60
N LEU A 55 -6.03 -5.41 -4.62
CA LEU A 55 -4.75 -4.80 -4.21
C LEU A 55 -3.94 -5.75 -3.34
N GLU A 56 -4.58 -6.56 -2.49
CA GLU A 56 -3.90 -7.54 -1.65
C GLU A 56 -2.99 -8.47 -2.47
N THR A 57 -3.52 -8.99 -3.58
CA THR A 57 -2.77 -9.88 -4.48
C THR A 57 -1.54 -9.18 -5.03
N GLU A 58 -1.68 -7.92 -5.49
CA GLU A 58 -0.56 -7.13 -6.02
C GLU A 58 0.51 -6.85 -4.95
N ILE A 59 0.08 -6.47 -3.75
CA ILE A 59 1.01 -6.15 -2.66
C ILE A 59 1.82 -7.40 -2.29
N TRP A 60 1.23 -8.60 -2.28
CA TRP A 60 1.94 -9.81 -1.87
C TRP A 60 2.92 -10.26 -2.95
N ASP A 61 2.52 -10.13 -4.21
CA ASP A 61 3.35 -10.42 -5.36
C ASP A 61 4.60 -9.54 -5.41
N ASP A 62 4.49 -8.28 -4.99
CA ASP A 62 5.58 -7.31 -4.99
C ASP A 62 6.58 -7.52 -3.86
N LEU A 63 6.18 -8.14 -2.74
CA LEU A 63 7.03 -8.32 -1.54
C LEU A 63 8.31 -9.11 -1.83
N GLY A 64 8.29 -10.00 -2.83
CA GLY A 64 9.44 -10.78 -3.27
C GLY A 64 10.11 -10.28 -4.56
N LYS A 65 9.56 -9.23 -5.19
CA LYS A 65 10.02 -8.72 -6.49
C LYS A 65 10.68 -7.35 -6.39
N LEU A 66 10.20 -6.50 -5.48
CA LEU A 66 10.69 -5.15 -5.27
C LEU A 66 11.69 -5.10 -4.12
N ASP A 67 12.61 -4.14 -4.17
CA ASP A 67 13.38 -3.81 -2.98
C ASP A 67 12.50 -3.13 -1.90
N HIS A 68 13.01 -3.05 -0.67
CA HIS A 68 12.24 -2.51 0.45
C HIS A 68 11.76 -1.07 0.21
N GLU A 69 12.61 -0.21 -0.37
CA GLU A 69 12.28 1.20 -0.60
C GLU A 69 11.28 1.38 -1.74
N GLU A 70 11.44 0.61 -2.82
CA GLU A 70 10.49 0.54 -3.92
C GLU A 70 9.12 0.07 -3.46
N TYR A 71 9.09 -1.00 -2.66
CA TYR A 71 7.87 -1.52 -2.06
C TYR A 71 7.16 -0.46 -1.20
N ALA A 72 7.91 0.25 -0.35
CA ALA A 72 7.35 1.30 0.49
C ALA A 72 6.76 2.44 -0.33
N LYS A 73 7.48 2.94 -1.34
CA LYS A 73 7.00 4.02 -2.21
C LYS A 73 5.74 3.64 -2.99
N LYS A 74 5.58 2.37 -3.31
CA LYS A 74 4.42 1.88 -4.04
C LYS A 74 3.20 1.69 -3.14
N HIS A 75 3.40 1.18 -1.92
CA HIS A 75 2.30 0.62 -1.11
C HIS A 75 2.05 1.35 0.21
N PHE A 76 3.02 2.02 0.83
CA PHE A 76 2.83 2.59 2.17
C PHE A 76 1.82 3.74 2.22
N GLU A 77 1.64 4.48 1.14
CA GLU A 77 0.59 5.49 1.04
C GLU A 77 -0.80 4.86 1.20
N VAL A 78 -1.02 3.69 0.58
CA VAL A 78 -2.28 2.95 0.68
C VAL A 78 -2.40 2.19 2.00
N LEU A 79 -1.31 1.55 2.46
CA LEU A 79 -1.33 0.68 3.63
C LEU A 79 -1.37 1.46 4.95
N TYR A 80 -0.77 2.65 5.00
CA TYR A 80 -0.60 3.44 6.22
C TYR A 80 -1.07 4.90 6.09
N GLY A 81 -1.41 5.37 4.88
CA GLY A 81 -1.75 6.78 4.68
C GLY A 81 -0.53 7.72 4.76
N PHE A 82 0.70 7.19 4.69
CA PHE A 82 1.88 8.05 4.75
C PHE A 82 2.04 8.82 3.43
N PRO A 83 2.24 10.15 3.48
CA PRO A 83 2.43 10.91 2.27
C PRO A 83 3.81 10.58 1.66
N PRO A 84 3.97 10.67 0.32
CA PRO A 84 5.20 10.26 -0.37
C PRO A 84 6.48 10.89 0.20
N GLU A 85 6.44 12.17 0.57
CA GLU A 85 7.57 12.88 1.14
C GLU A 85 8.01 12.35 2.52
N THR A 86 7.12 11.67 3.24
CA THR A 86 7.45 10.98 4.50
C THR A 86 8.09 9.63 4.20
N ILE A 87 7.56 8.89 3.23
CA ILE A 87 8.08 7.59 2.81
C ILE A 87 9.52 7.73 2.29
N GLU A 88 9.80 8.76 1.48
CA GLU A 88 11.14 9.02 0.93
C GLU A 88 12.20 9.31 2.00
N LYS A 89 11.80 9.80 3.18
CA LYS A 89 12.70 10.07 4.31
C LYS A 89 12.88 8.87 5.23
N MET A 90 12.13 7.79 5.03
CA MET A 90 12.27 6.59 5.84
C MET A 90 13.56 5.86 5.49
N ASN A 91 14.35 5.53 6.51
CA ASN A 91 15.49 4.65 6.29
C ASN A 91 15.01 3.21 6.05
N ARG A 92 15.84 2.41 5.37
CA ARG A 92 15.56 1.00 5.05
C ARG A 92 15.18 0.13 6.24
N LYS A 93 15.71 0.43 7.43
CA LYS A 93 15.40 -0.32 8.66
C LYS A 93 13.96 -0.05 9.10
N THR A 94 13.53 1.21 9.12
CA THR A 94 12.15 1.60 9.43
C THR A 94 11.17 0.95 8.47
N VAL A 95 11.47 1.02 7.17
CA VAL A 95 10.65 0.38 6.12
C VAL A 95 10.51 -1.11 6.38
N SER A 96 11.63 -1.82 6.58
CA SER A 96 11.60 -3.28 6.81
C SER A 96 10.81 -3.66 8.06
N ILE A 97 10.93 -2.89 9.15
CA ILE A 97 10.17 -3.13 10.38
C ILE A 97 8.67 -2.91 10.16
N LEU A 98 8.29 -1.81 9.51
CA LEU A 98 6.89 -1.51 9.22
C LEU A 98 6.27 -2.59 8.32
N THR A 99 6.94 -2.92 7.22
CA THR A 99 6.50 -4.00 6.32
C THR A 99 6.28 -5.29 7.09
N LYS A 100 7.25 -5.74 7.89
CA LYS A 100 7.11 -6.97 8.68
C LYS A 100 5.94 -6.91 9.67
N ALA A 101 5.81 -5.79 10.38
CA ALA A 101 4.75 -5.61 11.36
C ALA A 101 3.37 -5.62 10.68
N TYR A 102 3.22 -4.93 9.54
CA TYR A 102 2.00 -4.95 8.75
C TYR A 102 1.50 -6.39 8.51
N PHE A 103 2.36 -7.23 7.94
CA PHE A 103 2.02 -8.59 7.57
C PHE A 103 1.70 -9.49 8.77
N GLU A 104 2.43 -9.31 9.87
CA GLU A 104 2.17 -10.08 11.07
C GLU A 104 0.78 -9.80 11.65
N TYR A 105 0.42 -8.51 11.75
CA TYR A 105 -0.88 -8.09 12.27
C TYR A 105 -2.01 -8.41 11.29
N TYR A 106 -1.81 -8.17 9.99
CA TYR A 106 -2.76 -8.56 8.95
C TYR A 106 -3.07 -10.07 9.01
N GLY A 107 -2.04 -10.91 9.10
CA GLY A 107 -2.21 -12.36 9.20
C GLY A 107 -2.92 -12.82 10.48
N LYS A 108 -2.80 -12.06 11.58
CA LYS A 108 -3.59 -12.30 12.81
C LYS A 108 -5.07 -11.98 12.56
N VAL A 109 -5.37 -10.80 12.03
CA VAL A 109 -6.75 -10.36 11.72
C VAL A 109 -7.46 -11.35 10.80
N MET A 110 -6.79 -11.82 9.74
CA MET A 110 -7.41 -12.75 8.80
C MET A 110 -7.63 -14.15 9.39
N ARG A 111 -6.74 -14.63 10.26
CA ARG A 111 -6.95 -15.88 10.99
C ARG A 111 -8.12 -15.79 11.95
N ASP A 112 -8.24 -14.68 12.68
CA ASP A 112 -9.32 -14.47 13.63
C ASP A 112 -10.69 -14.41 12.92
N ARG A 113 -10.77 -13.78 11.73
CA ARG A 113 -11.96 -13.81 10.86
C ARG A 113 -12.32 -15.22 10.42
N SER A 114 -11.35 -15.95 9.87
CA SER A 114 -11.57 -17.33 9.42
C SER A 114 -12.04 -18.24 10.55
N PHE A 115 -11.57 -18.00 11.78
CA PHE A 115 -12.02 -18.73 12.96
C PHE A 115 -13.48 -18.40 13.32
N LEU A 116 -13.85 -17.11 13.36
CA LEU A 116 -15.22 -16.68 13.65
C LEU A 116 -16.22 -17.20 12.61
N ASP A 117 -15.87 -17.16 11.33
CA ASP A 117 -16.73 -17.69 10.24
C ASP A 117 -16.93 -19.20 10.35
N SER A 118 -15.92 -19.94 10.83
CA SER A 118 -16.03 -21.38 11.06
C SER A 118 -16.92 -21.75 12.26
N MET A 119 -17.04 -20.88 13.26
CA MET A 119 -17.91 -21.09 14.42
C MET A 119 -19.36 -20.60 14.21
N GLY A 120 -19.59 -19.68 13.27
CA GLY A 120 -20.93 -19.19 12.92
C GLY A 120 -21.66 -20.05 11.88
N SER A 121 -21.01 -21.09 11.37
CA SER A 121 -21.53 -22.00 10.34
C SER A 121 -22.09 -23.32 10.91
N GLU A 122 -22.25 -23.42 12.24
CA GLU A 122 -22.93 -24.53 12.94
C GLU A 122 -24.40 -24.21 13.26
#